data_AF-A0A182KHL8-F1
#
_entry.id   AF-A0A182KHL8-F1
#
_cell.length_a   1.000
_cell.length_b   1.000
_cell.length_c   1.000
_cell.angle_alpha   90.00
_cell.angle_beta   90.00
_cell.angle_gamma   90.00
#
_symmetry.space_group_name_H-M   'P 1'
#
loop_
_entity.id
_entity.type
_entity.pdbx_description
1 polymer ?
#
loop_
_entity_poly.entity_id
_entity_poly.type
_entity_poly.pdbx_seq_one_letter_code
_entity_poly.pdbx_strand_id
1 'polypeptide(L)'
;MVIHQCQEEIKSSLIEDALKIFTAEHGQWHDRRRRDADGLDFSHPTIVSHEDKWIAGCLMQCVYRKNNAIDKNGWPTLDGLVSLYTDGVNEQGYFMATLRGVDRCLKGTSKKYQIKRNDAAENFEQCEVAFDVFDCISDMITDYCSGQSDDEH
;
A
#
# COMPACT_ATOMS: atom_id res chain seq x y z
N MET A 1 10.58 -11.47 -10.33
CA MET A 1 9.24 -10.97 -9.98
C MET A 1 9.41 -9.74 -9.08
N VAL A 2 8.78 -8.61 -9.41
CA VAL A 2 8.98 -7.32 -8.71
C VAL A 2 8.65 -7.42 -7.22
N ILE A 3 7.59 -8.14 -6.87
CA ILE A 3 7.19 -8.39 -5.48
C ILE A 3 8.32 -9.05 -4.67
N HIS A 4 8.97 -10.09 -5.21
CA HIS A 4 10.08 -10.76 -4.52
C HIS A 4 11.29 -9.83 -4.32
N GLN A 5 11.57 -8.92 -5.27
CA GLN A 5 12.65 -7.94 -5.10
C GLN A 5 12.31 -6.94 -4.00
N CYS A 6 11.06 -6.46 -3.96
CA CYS A 6 10.61 -5.55 -2.92
C CYS A 6 10.55 -6.21 -1.54
N GLN A 7 10.19 -7.50 -1.45
CA GLN A 7 10.26 -8.26 -0.20
C GLN A 7 11.69 -8.38 0.35
N GLU A 8 12.68 -8.62 -0.52
CA GLU A 8 14.09 -8.66 -0.10
C GLU A 8 14.61 -7.27 0.30
N GLU A 9 14.22 -6.18 -0.38
CA GLU A 9 14.57 -4.81 0.02
C GLU A 9 14.04 -4.48 1.43
N ILE A 10 12.79 -4.86 1.75
CA ILE A 10 12.20 -4.66 3.08
C ILE A 10 12.91 -5.51 4.13
N LYS A 11 13.22 -6.77 3.81
CA LYS A 11 13.92 -7.66 4.73
C LYS A 11 15.29 -7.09 5.12
N SER A 12 16.04 -6.56 4.15
CA SER A 12 17.30 -5.89 4.41
C SER A 12 17.14 -4.62 5.25
N SER A 13 16.14 -3.76 4.96
CA SER A 13 15.91 -2.55 5.74
C SER A 13 15.48 -2.85 7.19
N LEU A 14 14.63 -3.87 7.38
CA LEU A 14 14.19 -4.30 8.71
C LEU A 14 15.38 -4.81 9.55
N ILE A 15 16.28 -5.56 8.93
CA ILE A 15 17.51 -6.05 9.58
C ILE A 15 18.44 -4.88 9.91
N GLU A 16 18.62 -3.91 9.01
CA GLU A 16 19.43 -2.72 9.27
C GLU A 16 18.87 -1.87 10.41
N ASP A 17 17.56 -1.67 10.48
CA ASP A 17 16.94 -0.90 11.55
C ASP A 17 17.00 -1.65 12.88
N ALA A 18 16.81 -2.98 12.88
CA ALA A 18 17.06 -3.81 14.05
C ALA A 18 18.52 -3.68 14.52
N LEU A 19 19.50 -3.71 13.60
CA LEU A 19 20.92 -3.54 13.92
C LEU A 19 21.23 -2.13 14.45
N LYS A 20 20.61 -1.08 13.91
CA LYS A 20 20.73 0.29 14.44
C LYS A 20 20.19 0.38 15.87
N ILE A 21 19.07 -0.27 16.17
CA ILE A 21 18.52 -0.34 17.54
C ILE A 21 19.48 -1.11 18.46
N PHE A 22 19.98 -2.28 18.02
CA PHE A 22 20.95 -3.07 18.79
C PHE A 22 22.27 -2.35 19.05
N THR A 23 22.74 -1.53 18.11
CA THR A 23 24.00 -0.80 18.23
C THR A 23 23.86 0.55 18.92
N ALA A 24 22.68 1.17 18.88
CA ALA A 24 22.39 2.44 19.53
C ALA A 24 22.11 2.30 21.03
N GLU A 25 21.60 1.16 21.51
CA GLU A 25 21.21 1.00 22.92
C GLU A 25 21.64 -0.33 23.54
N HIS A 26 22.62 -0.26 24.44
CA HIS A 26 22.95 -1.34 25.38
C HIS A 26 21.92 -1.47 26.53
N GLY A 27 20.63 -1.21 26.28
CA GLY A 27 19.58 -1.54 27.24
C GLY A 27 18.36 -0.64 27.23
N GLN A 28 17.33 -1.02 26.47
CA GLN A 28 15.93 -1.02 26.93
C GLN A 28 15.06 -1.72 25.89
N TRP A 29 14.89 -3.04 26.06
CA TRP A 29 13.73 -3.71 25.48
C TRP A 29 12.50 -3.16 26.19
N HIS A 30 11.81 -2.20 25.58
CA HIS A 30 10.44 -1.91 25.97
C HIS A 30 9.60 -3.15 25.66
N ASP A 31 9.30 -3.88 26.73
CA ASP A 31 8.46 -5.06 26.83
C ASP A 31 7.20 -4.92 25.94
N ARG A 32 7.21 -5.54 24.76
CA ARG A 32 6.05 -5.65 23.86
C ARG A 32 5.02 -6.56 24.53
N ARG A 33 4.19 -5.95 25.36
CA ARG A 33 3.13 -6.61 26.12
C ARG A 33 2.20 -7.39 25.18
N ARG A 34 2.30 -8.72 25.30
CA ARG A 34 1.32 -9.76 24.97
C ARG A 34 -0.12 -9.21 25.02
N ARG A 35 -0.90 -9.39 23.95
CA ARG A 35 -2.35 -9.37 24.00
C ARG A 35 -2.92 -10.50 23.15
N ASP A 36 -3.91 -11.12 23.76
CA ASP A 36 -4.43 -12.45 23.52
C ASP A 36 -5.33 -12.54 22.29
N ALA A 37 -5.54 -13.79 21.88
CA ALA A 37 -6.45 -14.22 20.83
C ALA A 37 -7.91 -13.87 21.15
N ASP A 38 -8.67 -13.44 20.13
CA ASP A 38 -10.09 -13.78 20.02
C ASP A 38 -10.64 -13.48 18.61
N GLY A 39 -11.39 -14.44 18.06
CA GLY A 39 -12.38 -14.19 17.00
C GLY A 39 -11.94 -14.46 15.55
N LEU A 40 -12.10 -15.71 15.10
CA LEU A 40 -12.24 -16.04 13.68
C LEU A 40 -13.58 -15.48 13.18
N ASP A 41 -13.56 -14.27 12.63
CA ASP A 41 -14.61 -13.75 11.77
C ASP A 41 -13.95 -13.31 10.45
N PHE A 42 -14.62 -13.53 9.33
CA PHE A 42 -14.09 -13.34 7.96
C PHE A 42 -13.59 -11.89 7.79
N SER A 43 -12.33 -11.68 8.13
CA SER A 43 -11.71 -10.36 8.25
C SER A 43 -11.18 -9.96 6.89
N HIS A 44 -11.52 -8.75 6.46
CA HIS A 44 -10.95 -8.11 5.27
C HIS A 44 -9.43 -8.32 5.26
N PRO A 45 -8.79 -8.68 4.13
CA PRO A 45 -7.34 -8.97 4.07
C PRO A 45 -6.43 -7.84 4.59
N THR A 46 -6.98 -6.65 4.83
CA THR A 46 -6.28 -5.45 5.32
C THR A 46 -6.56 -5.08 6.78
N ILE A 47 -7.27 -5.91 7.57
CA ILE A 47 -7.31 -5.78 9.04
C ILE A 47 -5.97 -6.29 9.59
N VAL A 48 -5.01 -5.38 9.55
CA VAL A 48 -3.59 -5.65 9.76
C VAL A 48 -3.13 -4.77 10.92
N SER A 49 -2.26 -5.28 11.80
CA SER A 49 -1.74 -4.49 12.94
C SER A 49 -1.02 -3.23 12.43
N HIS A 50 -0.89 -2.18 13.25
CA HIS A 50 -0.25 -0.93 12.79
C HIS A 50 1.20 -1.16 12.29
N GLU A 51 1.92 -2.13 12.87
CA GLU A 51 3.27 -2.50 12.42
C GLU A 51 3.22 -3.22 11.06
N ASP A 52 2.28 -4.15 10.88
CA ASP A 52 2.13 -4.89 9.63
C ASP A 52 1.58 -3.99 8.50
N LYS A 53 0.78 -2.96 8.84
CA LYS A 53 0.25 -1.96 7.92
C LYS A 53 1.38 -1.13 7.33
N TRP A 54 2.32 -0.70 8.18
CA TRP A 54 3.54 -0.04 7.72
C TRP A 54 4.27 -0.97 6.76
N ILE A 55 4.60 -2.20 7.16
CA ILE A 55 5.38 -3.14 6.33
C ILE A 55 4.73 -3.34 4.96
N ALA A 56 3.43 -3.58 4.92
CA ALA A 56 2.66 -3.67 3.68
C ALA A 56 2.70 -2.36 2.87
N GLY A 57 2.60 -1.21 3.53
CA GLY A 57 2.72 0.10 2.91
C GLY A 57 4.07 0.34 2.25
N CYS A 58 5.18 0.01 2.92
CA CYS A 58 6.51 0.12 2.32
C CYS A 58 6.72 -0.87 1.17
N LEU A 59 6.11 -2.07 1.26
CA LEU A 59 6.08 -3.01 0.14
C LEU A 59 5.38 -2.38 -1.07
N MET A 60 4.21 -1.81 -0.88
CA MET A 60 3.47 -1.15 -1.94
C MET A 60 4.22 0.05 -2.50
N GLN A 61 4.87 0.85 -1.66
CA GLN A 61 5.70 1.96 -2.11
C GLN A 61 6.87 1.49 -2.99
N CYS A 62 7.51 0.36 -2.65
CA CYS A 62 8.53 -0.24 -3.51
C CYS A 62 7.95 -0.70 -4.85
N VAL A 63 6.79 -1.36 -4.83
CA VAL A 63 6.11 -1.81 -6.06
C VAL A 63 5.79 -0.60 -6.95
N TYR A 64 5.23 0.47 -6.38
CA TYR A 64 4.93 1.68 -7.14
C TYR A 64 6.18 2.29 -7.74
N ARG A 65 7.28 2.38 -6.99
CA ARG A 65 8.57 2.87 -7.49
C ARG A 65 9.09 2.05 -8.67
N LYS A 66 9.11 0.72 -8.54
CA LYS A 66 9.67 -0.17 -9.58
C LYS A 66 8.84 -0.19 -10.86
N ASN A 67 7.55 0.15 -10.76
CA ASN A 67 6.63 0.22 -11.90
C ASN A 67 6.40 1.66 -12.40
N ASN A 68 7.23 2.63 -11.99
CA ASN A 68 7.08 4.05 -12.36
C ASN A 68 5.70 4.64 -12.02
N ALA A 69 5.06 4.14 -10.96
CA ALA A 69 3.76 4.61 -10.48
C ALA A 69 3.85 5.73 -9.46
N ILE A 70 5.05 6.28 -9.20
CA ILE A 70 5.28 7.43 -8.34
C ILE A 70 5.87 8.61 -9.11
N ASP A 71 5.67 9.83 -8.61
CA ASP A 71 6.31 11.03 -9.11
C ASP A 71 7.73 11.23 -8.54
N LYS A 72 8.38 12.31 -8.96
CA LYS A 72 9.75 12.67 -8.52
C LYS A 72 9.85 12.94 -7.02
N ASN A 73 8.73 13.23 -6.37
CA ASN A 73 8.64 13.56 -4.97
C ASN A 73 8.22 12.35 -4.11
N GLY A 74 8.04 11.18 -4.73
CA GLY A 74 7.72 9.93 -4.06
C GLY A 74 6.21 9.65 -3.92
N TRP A 75 5.35 10.47 -4.52
CA TRP A 75 3.90 10.32 -4.39
C TRP A 75 3.29 9.48 -5.51
N PRO A 76 2.30 8.62 -5.22
CA PRO A 76 1.61 7.86 -6.26
C PRO A 76 0.92 8.75 -7.30
N THR A 77 0.95 8.29 -8.56
CA THR A 77 0.42 9.03 -9.72
C THR A 77 -0.76 8.29 -10.34
N LEU A 78 -1.70 9.06 -10.91
CA LEU A 78 -2.89 8.50 -11.55
C LEU A 78 -2.50 7.58 -12.71
N ASP A 79 -1.71 8.11 -13.65
CA ASP A 79 -1.30 7.40 -14.86
C ASP A 79 -0.54 6.10 -14.56
N GLY A 80 0.48 6.17 -13.70
CA GLY A 80 1.30 5.01 -13.39
C GLY A 80 0.57 3.95 -12.56
N LEU A 81 -0.35 4.34 -11.65
CA LEU A 81 -1.18 3.37 -10.94
C LEU A 81 -2.21 2.72 -11.88
N VAL A 82 -2.85 3.48 -12.76
CA VAL A 82 -3.76 2.89 -13.76
C VAL A 82 -3.00 1.89 -14.63
N SER A 83 -1.85 2.27 -15.16
CA SER A 83 -1.00 1.36 -15.93
C SER A 83 -0.62 0.11 -15.14
N LEU A 84 -0.28 0.24 -13.85
CA LEU A 84 0.07 -0.90 -12.99
C LEU A 84 -1.09 -1.88 -12.81
N TYR A 85 -2.29 -1.38 -12.51
CA TYR A 85 -3.44 -2.23 -12.20
C TYR A 85 -4.12 -2.80 -13.44
N THR A 86 -3.99 -2.15 -14.60
CA THR A 86 -4.57 -2.65 -15.86
C THR A 86 -3.59 -3.45 -16.71
N ASP A 87 -2.35 -3.63 -16.25
CA ASP A 87 -1.35 -4.40 -16.98
C ASP A 87 -1.85 -5.85 -17.20
N GLY A 88 -1.79 -6.32 -18.45
CA GLY A 88 -2.29 -7.64 -18.83
C GLY A 88 -3.81 -7.80 -18.90
N VAL A 89 -4.61 -6.75 -18.63
CA VAL A 89 -6.08 -6.79 -18.74
C VAL A 89 -6.54 -6.15 -20.04
N ASN A 90 -7.34 -6.87 -20.83
CA ASN A 90 -7.84 -6.39 -22.14
C ASN A 90 -9.34 -6.00 -22.11
N GLU A 91 -9.89 -5.75 -20.92
CA GLU A 91 -11.28 -5.40 -20.73
C GLU A 91 -11.43 -3.88 -20.54
N GLN A 92 -12.19 -3.24 -21.44
CA GLN A 92 -12.38 -1.79 -21.39
C GLN A 92 -13.19 -1.34 -20.16
N GLY A 93 -14.11 -2.16 -19.68
CA GLY A 93 -14.87 -1.91 -18.45
C GLY A 93 -13.96 -1.86 -17.23
N TYR A 94 -13.10 -2.87 -17.08
CA TYR A 94 -12.09 -2.93 -16.03
C TYR A 94 -11.16 -1.72 -16.06
N PHE A 95 -10.66 -1.33 -17.24
CA PHE A 95 -9.81 -0.14 -17.37
C PHE A 95 -10.51 1.12 -16.84
N MET A 96 -11.77 1.34 -17.23
CA MET A 96 -12.54 2.51 -16.78
C MET A 96 -12.86 2.47 -15.28
N ALA A 97 -13.15 1.29 -14.74
CA ALA A 97 -13.37 1.11 -13.31
C ALA A 97 -12.10 1.43 -12.52
N THR A 98 -10.96 0.88 -12.93
CA THR A 98 -9.65 1.15 -12.33
C THR A 98 -9.30 2.63 -12.42
N LEU A 99 -9.46 3.29 -13.57
CA LEU A 99 -9.20 4.73 -13.72
C LEU A 99 -10.00 5.57 -12.71
N ARG A 100 -11.29 5.28 -12.55
CA ARG A 100 -12.16 5.99 -11.60
C ARG A 100 -11.81 5.68 -10.14
N GLY A 101 -11.51 4.41 -9.85
CA GLY A 101 -11.06 3.96 -8.53
C GLY A 101 -9.78 4.66 -8.10
N VAL A 102 -8.75 4.63 -8.95
CA VAL A 102 -7.46 5.29 -8.69
C VAL A 102 -7.63 6.80 -8.48
N ASP A 103 -8.38 7.51 -9.34
CA ASP A 103 -8.61 8.95 -9.18
C ASP A 103 -9.30 9.28 -7.85
N ARG A 104 -10.34 8.51 -7.47
CA ARG A 104 -11.04 8.67 -6.20
C ARG A 104 -10.12 8.43 -5.01
N CYS A 105 -9.35 7.34 -5.03
CA CYS A 105 -8.45 6.97 -3.94
C CYS A 105 -7.32 7.98 -3.77
N LEU A 106 -6.69 8.42 -4.86
CA LEU A 106 -5.66 9.45 -4.81
C LEU A 106 -6.19 10.76 -4.23
N LYS A 107 -7.39 11.20 -4.61
CA LYS A 107 -8.03 12.41 -4.05
C LYS A 107 -8.34 12.24 -2.56
N GLY A 108 -8.86 11.08 -2.16
CA GLY A 108 -9.16 10.74 -0.78
C GLY A 108 -7.91 10.80 0.10
N THR A 109 -6.85 10.12 -0.31
CA THR A 109 -5.58 10.06 0.42
C THR A 109 -4.87 11.42 0.42
N SER A 110 -4.87 12.15 -0.71
CA SER A 110 -4.29 13.50 -0.76
C SER A 110 -4.95 14.45 0.24
N LYS A 111 -6.27 14.34 0.42
CA LYS A 111 -7.01 15.13 1.42
C LYS A 111 -6.74 14.68 2.85
N LYS A 112 -6.62 13.37 3.09
CA LYS A 112 -6.36 12.79 4.41
C LYS A 112 -4.99 13.20 4.96
N TYR A 113 -3.96 13.10 4.14
CA TYR A 113 -2.57 13.39 4.54
C TYR A 113 -2.12 14.82 4.19
N GLN A 114 -3.01 15.67 3.68
CA GLN A 114 -2.68 17.06 3.27
C GLN A 114 -1.49 17.11 2.29
N ILE A 115 -1.44 16.17 1.34
CA ILE A 115 -0.31 15.99 0.43
C ILE A 115 -0.09 17.27 -0.38
N LYS A 116 1.06 17.91 -0.17
CA LYS A 116 1.58 18.95 -1.04
C LYS A 116 2.47 18.28 -2.09
N ARG A 117 1.94 18.09 -3.30
CA ARG A 117 2.68 17.42 -4.39
C ARG A 117 4.00 18.09 -4.78
N ASN A 118 4.24 19.33 -4.36
CA ASN A 118 5.51 20.02 -4.59
C ASN A 118 6.59 19.69 -3.54
N ASP A 119 6.19 19.11 -2.41
CA ASP A 119 7.09 18.75 -1.31
C ASP A 119 7.47 17.28 -1.42
N ALA A 120 8.73 16.96 -1.11
CA ALA A 120 9.20 15.58 -1.08
C ALA A 120 8.56 14.84 0.11
N ALA A 121 8.03 13.65 -0.16
CA ALA A 121 7.40 12.82 0.85
C ALA A 121 8.45 12.27 1.83
N GLU A 122 8.19 12.35 3.14
CA GLU A 122 9.01 11.63 4.11
C GLU A 122 8.80 10.11 3.99
N ASN A 123 9.84 9.31 4.23
CA ASN A 123 9.79 7.85 4.03
C ASN A 123 8.62 7.18 4.77
N PHE A 124 8.28 7.67 5.97
CA PHE A 124 7.17 7.14 6.76
C PHE A 124 5.82 7.47 6.11
N GLU A 125 5.61 8.73 5.70
CA GLU A 125 4.40 9.16 5.01
C GLU A 125 4.21 8.43 3.67
N GLN A 126 5.29 8.15 2.94
CA GLN A 126 5.24 7.40 1.70
C GLN A 126 4.63 6.00 1.89
N CYS A 127 5.05 5.28 2.94
CA CYS A 127 4.55 3.93 3.20
C CYS A 127 3.08 3.94 3.63
N GLU A 128 2.68 4.88 4.51
CA GLU A 128 1.27 4.99 4.93
C GLU A 128 0.35 5.38 3.76
N VAL A 129 0.75 6.36 2.95
CA VAL A 129 0.01 6.79 1.76
C VAL A 129 -0.07 5.67 0.74
N ALA A 130 1.01 4.92 0.52
CA ALA A 130 1.01 3.81 -0.43
C ALA A 130 0.04 2.70 -0.01
N PHE A 131 -0.02 2.37 1.28
CA PHE A 131 -0.98 1.40 1.81
C PHE A 131 -2.42 1.88 1.64
N ASP A 132 -2.74 3.10 2.09
CA ASP A 132 -4.12 3.60 2.03
C ASP A 132 -4.62 3.75 0.59
N VAL A 133 -3.74 4.07 -0.36
CA VAL A 133 -4.05 4.06 -1.79
C VAL A 133 -4.31 2.64 -2.29
N PHE A 134 -3.45 1.68 -1.93
CA PHE A 134 -3.61 0.27 -2.30
C PHE A 134 -4.93 -0.32 -1.79
N ASP A 135 -5.21 -0.12 -0.51
CA ASP A 135 -6.41 -0.61 0.19
C ASP A 135 -7.68 -0.09 -0.49
N CYS A 136 -7.74 1.24 -0.68
CA CYS A 136 -8.86 1.87 -1.37
C CYS A 136 -9.05 1.39 -2.81
N ILE A 137 -7.97 1.24 -3.60
CA ILE A 137 -8.09 0.75 -4.98
C ILE A 137 -8.56 -0.71 -5.00
N SER A 138 -8.06 -1.52 -4.07
CA SER A 138 -8.46 -2.93 -3.93
C SER A 138 -9.95 -3.06 -3.64
N ASP A 139 -10.50 -2.21 -2.77
CA ASP A 139 -11.94 -2.14 -2.50
C ASP A 139 -12.71 -1.77 -3.78
N MET A 140 -12.29 -0.70 -4.47
CA MET A 140 -12.96 -0.22 -5.70
C MET A 140 -12.97 -1.27 -6.83
N ILE A 141 -11.88 -2.05 -6.96
CA ILE A 141 -11.79 -3.13 -7.96
C ILE A 141 -12.62 -4.34 -7.51
N THR A 142 -12.60 -4.67 -6.21
CA THR A 142 -13.41 -5.77 -5.66
C THR A 142 -14.90 -5.51 -5.85
N ASP A 143 -15.34 -4.27 -5.61
CA ASP A 143 -16.72 -3.83 -5.86
C ASP A 143 -17.10 -3.98 -7.34
N TYR A 144 -16.21 -3.60 -8.26
CA TYR A 144 -16.43 -3.78 -9.70
C TYR A 144 -16.58 -5.26 -10.08
N CYS A 145 -15.66 -6.10 -9.62
CA CYS A 145 -15.68 -7.53 -9.91
C CYS A 145 -16.88 -8.24 -9.29
N SER A 146 -17.36 -7.79 -8.13
CA SER A 146 -18.53 -8.35 -7.45
C SER A 146 -19.85 -7.84 -8.06
N GLY A 147 -19.88 -6.62 -8.59
CA GLY A 147 -21.06 -6.08 -9.28
C GLY A 147 -21.35 -6.75 -10.62
N GLN A 148 -20.35 -7.37 -11.27
CA GLN A 148 -20.57 -8.13 -12.51
C GLN A 148 -21.30 -9.47 -12.28
N SER A 149 -21.28 -10.04 -11.07
CA SER A 149 -21.94 -11.33 -10.79
C SER A 149 -23.47 -11.25 -10.61
N ASP A 150 -24.03 -10.04 -10.45
CA ASP A 150 -25.46 -9.86 -10.20
C ASP A 150 -26.30 -9.60 -11.47
N ASP A 151 -25.68 -9.31 -12.61
CA ASP A 151 -26.37 -9.01 -13.88
C ASP A 151 -26.51 -10.23 -14.82
N GLU A 152 -26.17 -11.44 -14.37
CA GLU A 152 -26.20 -12.68 -15.17
C GLU A 152 -27.27 -13.71 -14.76
N HIS A 153 -28.38 -13.29 -14.13
CA HIS A 153 -29.55 -14.16 -13.85
C HIS A 153 -30.90 -13.52 -14.21
#